data_AF-A0A8C0I0X8-F1
#
_entry.id   AF-A0A8C0I0X8-F1
#
_cell.length_a   1.000
_cell.length_b   1.000
_cell.length_c   1.000
_cell.angle_alpha   90.00
_cell.angle_beta   90.00
_cell.angle_gamma   90.00
#
_symmetry.space_group_name_H-M   'P 1'
#
loop_
_entity.id
_entity.type
_entity.pdbx_description
1 polymer ?
#
loop_
_entity_poly.entity_id
_entity_poly.type
_entity_poly.pdbx_seq_one_letter_code
_entity_poly.pdbx_strand_id
1 'polypeptide(L)' 'MHHLPLPLLLFLLCSRGEAALGFSVPGDIIGGTESKPHSRPYMAHLEIVTPQDTLVACGGFLIRRDFGDFVLTAAHCAGK' A
#
# COMPACT_ATOMS: atom_id res chain seq x y z
N MET A 1 44.79 -25.34 13.31
CA MET A 1 43.46 -25.97 13.27
C MET A 1 42.62 -25.42 14.42
N HIS A 2 42.18 -24.16 14.32
CA HIS A 2 41.31 -23.55 15.34
C HIS A 2 39.88 -24.03 15.07
N HIS A 3 39.43 -25.04 15.81
CA HIS A 3 38.02 -25.42 15.83
C HIS A 3 37.24 -24.27 16.44
N LEU A 4 36.60 -23.47 15.59
CA LEU A 4 35.61 -22.51 16.04
C LEU A 4 34.50 -23.32 16.74
N PRO A 5 34.28 -23.14 18.05
CA PRO A 5 33.38 -24.01 18.78
C PRO A 5 31.98 -23.85 18.21
N LEU A 6 31.35 -24.96 17.84
CA LEU A 6 29.97 -25.05 17.36
C LEU A 6 28.98 -24.10 18.07
N PRO A 7 29.03 -23.87 19.41
CA PRO A 7 28.16 -22.89 20.07
C PRO A 7 28.36 -21.44 19.61
N LEU A 8 29.58 -21.03 19.23
CA LEU A 8 29.86 -19.69 18.74
C LEU A 8 29.29 -19.49 17.32
N LEU A 9 29.35 -20.52 16.49
CA LEU A 9 28.71 -20.53 15.17
C LEU A 9 27.18 -20.45 15.29
N LEU A 10 26.60 -21.17 16.25
CA LEU A 10 25.17 -21.07 16.58
C LEU A 10 24.79 -19.67 17.06
N PHE A 11 25.62 -19.03 17.90
CA PHE A 11 25.41 -17.66 18.37
C PHE A 11 25.43 -16.64 17.23
N LEU A 12 26.35 -16.79 16.27
CA LEU A 12 26.47 -15.96 15.06
C LEU A 12 25.32 -16.18 14.05
N LEU A 13 24.76 -17.39 14.01
CA LEU A 13 23.56 -17.71 13.21
C LEU A 13 22.28 -17.15 13.87
N CYS A 14 22.18 -17.23 15.20
CA CYS A 14 21.07 -16.63 15.96
C CYS A 14 21.09 -15.11 15.95
N SER A 15 22.26 -14.46 15.96
CA SER A 15 22.33 -12.99 15.82
C SER A 15 22.03 -12.50 14.40
N ARG A 16 21.97 -13.41 13.41
CA ARG A 16 21.51 -13.16 12.04
C ARG A 16 20.05 -13.58 11.80
N GLY A 17 19.40 -14.22 12.76
CA GLY A 17 17.98 -14.54 12.71
C GLY A 17 17.20 -13.51 13.52
N GLU A 18 16.10 -13.01 12.98
CA GLU A 18 15.22 -12.02 13.62
C GLU A 18 15.77 -10.58 13.67
N ALA A 19 16.50 -10.14 12.64
CA ALA A 19 15.98 -8.92 12.04
C ALA A 19 14.66 -9.36 11.38
N ALA A 20 13.54 -8.96 11.96
CA ALA A 20 12.35 -8.69 11.18
C ALA A 20 12.78 -7.66 10.13
N LEU A 21 13.42 -8.14 9.06
CA LEU A 21 13.70 -7.37 7.89
C LEU A 21 12.31 -7.13 7.34
N GLY A 22 11.73 -6.01 7.76
CA GLY A 22 10.61 -5.38 7.11
C GLY A 22 11.06 -5.09 5.70
N PHE A 23 11.03 -6.12 4.86
CA PHE A 23 11.05 -6.00 3.43
C PHE A 23 9.69 -5.40 3.11
N SER A 24 9.63 -4.07 3.08
CA SER A 24 8.54 -3.36 2.43
C SER A 24 8.79 -3.54 0.93
N VAL A 25 7.92 -4.30 0.28
CA VAL A 25 7.84 -4.30 -1.17
C VAL A 25 7.43 -2.87 -1.58
N PRO A 26 8.03 -2.28 -2.63
CA PRO A 26 7.55 -1.00 -3.13
C PRO A 26 6.04 -1.05 -3.39
N GLY A 27 5.27 -0.28 -2.62
CA GLY A 27 3.80 -0.28 -2.65
C GLY A 27 3.14 -0.78 -1.36
N ASP A 28 3.88 -1.35 -0.42
CA ASP A 28 3.33 -1.74 0.88
C ASP A 28 3.01 -0.52 1.74
N ILE A 29 1.85 -0.54 2.39
CA ILE A 29 1.44 0.50 3.33
C ILE A 29 2.04 0.19 4.71
N ILE A 30 3.05 0.95 5.12
CA ILE A 30 3.72 0.79 6.43
C ILE A 30 2.90 1.50 7.53
N GLY A 31 2.62 0.79 8.63
CA GLY A 31 1.92 1.35 9.79
C GLY A 31 0.41 1.54 9.63
N GLY A 32 -0.16 1.10 8.50
CA GLY A 32 -1.60 1.12 8.26
C GLY A 32 -2.34 -0.09 8.83
N THR A 33 -3.67 -0.05 8.78
CA THR A 33 -4.52 -1.23 9.00
C THR A 33 -5.14 -1.65 7.68
N GLU A 34 -4.86 -2.88 7.26
CA GLU A 34 -5.41 -3.43 6.03
C GLU A 34 -6.95 -3.48 6.10
N SER A 35 -7.63 -2.98 5.06
CA SER A 35 -9.07 -3.07 4.97
C SER A 35 -9.46 -4.49 4.57
N LYS A 36 -10.42 -5.11 5.27
CA LYS A 36 -10.99 -6.39 4.84
C LYS A 36 -11.45 -6.28 3.37
N PRO A 37 -11.15 -7.26 2.50
CA PRO A 37 -11.58 -7.22 1.11
C PRO A 37 -13.06 -6.88 0.95
N HIS A 38 -13.36 -5.94 0.06
CA HIS A 38 -14.70 -5.44 -0.26
C HIS A 38 -15.51 -4.86 0.93
N SER A 39 -14.90 -4.60 2.10
CA SER A 39 -15.58 -3.98 3.25
C SER A 39 -15.95 -2.50 3.03
N ARG A 40 -15.37 -1.86 2.01
CA ARG A 40 -15.62 -0.47 1.61
C ARG A 40 -16.10 -0.42 0.14
N PRO A 41 -17.32 -0.91 -0.15
CA PRO A 41 -17.81 -1.04 -1.54
C PRO A 41 -18.13 0.31 -2.21
N TYR A 42 -18.05 1.41 -1.46
CA TYR A 42 -18.16 2.77 -1.96
C TYR A 42 -16.81 3.38 -2.38
N MET A 43 -15.67 2.74 -2.07
CA MET A 43 -14.35 3.27 -2.43
C MET A 43 -14.15 3.15 -3.95
N ALA A 44 -13.81 4.26 -4.60
CA ALA A 44 -13.53 4.33 -6.03
C ALA A 44 -12.06 4.68 -6.28
N HIS A 45 -11.45 4.01 -7.26
CA HIS A 45 -10.16 4.38 -7.85
C HIS A 45 -10.44 5.19 -9.10
N LEU A 46 -9.84 6.38 -9.19
CA LEU A 46 -10.05 7.31 -10.29
C LEU A 46 -8.74 7.44 -11.08
N GLU A 47 -8.79 7.12 -12.36
CA GLU A 47 -7.75 7.45 -13.33
C GLU A 47 -8.17 8.70 -14.09
N ILE A 48 -7.35 9.73 -14.05
CA ILE A 48 -7.68 11.06 -14.59
C ILE A 48 -6.59 11.48 -15.56
N VAL A 49 -6.99 11.86 -16.77
CA VAL A 49 -6.09 12.48 -17.75
C VAL A 49 -6.04 13.97 -17.47
N THR A 50 -4.85 14.46 -17.12
CA THR A 50 -4.63 15.87 -16.85
C THR A 50 -4.62 16.69 -18.15
N PRO A 51 -4.70 18.03 -18.08
CA PRO A 51 -4.50 18.89 -19.25
C PRO A 51 -3.14 18.72 -19.93
N GLN A 52 -2.15 18.18 -19.22
CA GLN A 52 -0.81 17.89 -19.73
C GLN A 52 -0.69 16.49 -20.35
N ASP A 53 -1.83 15.81 -20.55
CA ASP A 53 -1.92 14.45 -21.09
C ASP A 53 -1.17 13.41 -20.23
N THR A 54 -1.07 13.69 -18.92
CA THR A 54 -0.53 12.74 -17.94
C THR A 54 -1.67 12.03 -17.21
N LEU A 55 -1.49 10.73 -16.97
CA LEU A 55 -2.44 9.93 -16.20
C LEU A 55 -2.09 10.05 -14.71
N VAL A 56 -3.05 10.49 -13.90
CA VAL A 56 -2.93 10.58 -12.45
C VAL A 56 -3.99 9.73 -11.76
N ALA A 57 -3.65 9.20 -10.59
CA ALA A 57 -4.55 8.42 -9.76
C ALA A 57 -5.07 9.26 -8.58
N CYS A 58 -6.38 9.20 -8.34
CA CYS A 58 -7.04 9.77 -7.16
C CYS A 58 -7.97 8.75 -6.51
N GLY A 59 -8.39 9.04 -5.27
CA GLY A 59 -9.48 8.33 -4.61
C GLY A 59 -10.84 9.00 -4.81
N GLY A 60 -11.91 8.26 -4.61
CA GLY A 60 -13.27 8.78 -4.56
C GLY A 60 -14.24 7.90 -3.79
N PHE A 61 -15.46 8.40 -3.60
CA PHE A 61 -16.54 7.71 -2.90
C PHE A 61 -17.82 7.69 -3.75
N LEU A 62 -18.36 6.52 -4.01
CA LEU A 62 -19.66 6.37 -4.67
C LEU A 62 -20.77 6.78 -3.71
N ILE A 63 -21.40 7.93 -3.96
CA ILE A 63 -22.40 8.55 -3.08
C ILE A 63 -23.84 8.33 -3.56
N ARG A 64 -24.03 8.00 -4.84
CA ARG A 64 -25.34 7.72 -5.43
C ARG A 64 -25.18 6.84 -6.66
N ARG A 65 -26.08 5.88 -6.81
CA ARG A 65 -26.22 5.01 -8.00
C ARG A 65 -27.53 5.24 -8.74
N ASP A 66 -28.54 5.77 -8.05
CA ASP A 66 -29.84 6.04 -8.62
C ASP A 66 -29.71 7.13 -9.68
N PHE A 67 -30.17 6.82 -10.90
CA PHE A 67 -30.08 7.69 -12.08
C PHE A 67 -28.64 7.98 -12.54
N GLY A 68 -27.65 7.19 -12.12
CA GLY A 68 -26.24 7.26 -12.53
C GLY A 68 -25.27 7.06 -11.35
N ASP A 69 -24.01 6.72 -11.67
CA ASP A 69 -22.95 6.57 -10.67
C ASP A 69 -22.29 7.93 -10.39
N PHE A 70 -22.58 8.50 -9.22
CA PHE A 70 -22.00 9.75 -8.75
C PHE A 70 -20.87 9.48 -7.76
N VAL A 71 -19.65 9.88 -8.11
CA VAL A 71 -18.46 9.74 -7.28
C VAL A 71 -18.03 11.10 -6.72
N LEU A 72 -17.95 11.20 -5.40
CA LEU A 72 -17.37 12.34 -4.69
C LEU A 72 -15.84 12.18 -4.64
N THR A 73 -15.10 13.22 -5.04
CA THR A 73 -13.63 13.25 -4.98
C THR A 73 -13.14 14.64 -4.56
N ALA A 74 -11.84 14.80 -4.36
CA ALA A 74 -11.23 16.09 -4.06
C ALA A 74 -11.29 17.01 -5.28
N ALA A 75 -11.53 18.30 -5.05
CA ALA A 75 -11.64 19.28 -6.13
C ALA A 75 -10.41 19.26 -7.06
N HIS A 76 -9.19 19.25 -6.51
CA HIS A 76 -7.96 19.27 -7.32
C HIS A 76 -7.74 18.04 -8.22
N CYS A 77 -8.49 16.95 -8.03
CA CYS A 77 -8.36 15.74 -8.86
C CYS A 77 -8.97 15.95 -10.25
N ALA A 78 -10.13 16.60 -10.34
CA ALA A 78 -10.89 16.76 -11.60
C ALA A 78 -11.49 18.16 -11.81
N GLY A 79 -11.59 18.96 -10.74
CA GLY A 79 -11.94 20.37 -10.78
C GLY A 79 -10.67 21.18 -11.01
N LYS A 80 -10.58 21.76 -12.21
CA LYS A 80 -9.54 22.74 -12.55
C LYS A 80 -9.72 24.01 -11.71
#